data_AF-A0A936TW01-F1
#
_entry.id   AF-A0A936TW01-F1
#
_cell.length_a   1.000
_cell.length_b   1.000
_cell.length_c   1.000
_cell.angle_alpha   90.00
_cell.angle_beta   90.00
_cell.angle_gamma   90.00
#
_symmetry.space_group_name_H-M   'P 1'
#
loop_
_entity.id
_entity.type
_entity.pdbx_description
1 polymer ?
#
loop_
_entity_poly.entity_id
_entity_poly.type
_entity_poly.pdbx_seq_one_letter_code
_entity_poly.pdbx_strand_id
1 'polypeptide(L)'
;MKRWRALLPAVLLGVSTLLVARPADTEPEKPGGFGAGADLTTAPRVGVDRPKPTFMLRERDKRVHGLRPFQELVDAAPAGSTLRPPPGNYAGPVVLRKPLTIEGDGKITIDAGDRGTVFSLEADGVVLRGLRLTGSGDSHDTDDSCLDVRGHRNTIEKLVIDNCLFGIDLKQASDNALRGNRISSKPRDLGVRGDGLRLWYSDRNLIEDNEVVDSRDMVAWYSHDNVYRRNVGKRSRYSIHFMFANNNVVEDNKFYDNAVGVYFMYTEGGVLRNNLISHATGAAGMAVGFKEASNAVVEGNEIIYCAVGIGSDLSPFQPDSKIWVRNNRFAYNGIAIKLTSELGGNVVTDNVFEGNLNHVVQVGRNTGELNEWRGNYWDDYQGFDRDGDGVGDTPYELYAFADQIWIELPPARFFKTAPVMELLDFLERLAPFSSPELTLKDAKPRFLKPETQKGRVQG
;
A
#
# COMPACT_ATOMS: atom_id res chain seq x y z
N MET A 1 33.28 3.32 50.86
CA MET A 1 33.70 1.98 50.39
C MET A 1 32.62 1.44 49.44
N LYS A 2 33.05 0.89 48.28
CA LYS A 2 32.29 0.29 47.15
C LYS A 2 31.47 1.28 46.31
N ARG A 3 32.02 1.88 45.24
CA ARG A 3 32.45 1.41 43.89
C ARG A 3 31.35 1.57 42.82
N TRP A 4 31.67 2.44 41.85
CA TRP A 4 31.02 2.71 40.56
C TRP A 4 30.76 1.47 39.69
N ARG A 5 29.71 1.53 38.84
CA ARG A 5 29.74 1.18 37.39
C ARG A 5 28.39 1.43 36.67
N ALA A 6 28.47 2.33 35.66
CA ALA A 6 27.88 2.30 34.29
C ALA A 6 26.35 2.50 34.10
N LEU A 7 25.83 3.53 33.40
CA LEU A 7 25.90 3.96 31.97
C LEU A 7 25.02 3.14 30.99
N LEU A 8 24.00 3.84 30.43
CA LEU A 8 23.17 3.66 29.21
C LEU A 8 22.28 2.41 29.00
N PRO A 9 21.04 2.60 28.48
CA PRO A 9 20.42 1.66 27.55
C PRO A 9 20.57 2.15 26.10
N ALA A 10 21.13 1.28 25.26
CA ALA A 10 21.22 1.42 23.82
C ALA A 10 20.07 0.69 23.11
N VAL A 11 19.65 1.30 22.01
CA VAL A 11 18.85 0.81 20.89
C VAL A 11 19.19 -0.65 20.52
N LEU A 12 18.17 -1.50 20.41
CA LEU A 12 18.23 -2.82 19.75
C LEU A 12 16.83 -3.25 19.29
N LEU A 13 16.43 -2.79 18.10
CA LEU A 13 15.41 -3.48 17.27
C LEU A 13 16.18 -4.42 16.35
N GLY A 14 16.43 -5.63 16.86
CA GLY A 14 17.09 -6.70 16.14
C GLY A 14 16.15 -7.31 15.10
N VAL A 15 16.60 -7.32 13.86
CA VAL A 15 16.12 -8.16 12.76
C VAL A 15 16.30 -9.62 13.19
N SER A 16 15.21 -10.35 13.36
CA SER A 16 15.25 -11.80 13.56
C SER A 16 14.94 -12.52 12.24
N THR A 17 15.98 -12.78 11.45
CA THR A 17 16.00 -13.85 10.45
C THR A 17 16.33 -15.16 11.16
N LEU A 18 15.32 -16.01 11.38
CA LEU A 18 15.53 -17.40 11.78
C LEU A 18 15.68 -18.24 10.51
N LEU A 19 16.93 -18.43 10.08
CA LEU A 19 17.31 -19.45 9.11
C LEU A 19 17.35 -20.80 9.85
N VAL A 20 16.35 -21.65 9.63
CA VAL A 20 16.44 -23.06 10.01
C VAL A 20 17.07 -23.80 8.83
N ALA A 21 18.36 -24.11 8.94
CA ALA A 21 19.04 -24.99 8.02
C ALA A 21 18.46 -26.41 8.14
N ARG A 22 17.80 -26.89 7.09
CA ARG A 22 17.52 -28.32 6.89
C ARG A 22 18.65 -28.93 6.06
N PRO A 23 19.08 -30.18 6.34
CA PRO A 23 20.09 -30.85 5.55
C PRO A 23 19.60 -31.04 4.11
N ALA A 24 20.52 -30.80 3.16
CA ALA A 24 20.35 -31.06 1.75
C ALA A 24 20.06 -32.55 1.54
N ASP A 25 18.87 -32.84 1.00
CA ASP A 25 18.49 -34.02 0.23
C ASP A 25 16.96 -34.18 0.35
N THR A 26 16.24 -33.24 -0.26
CA THR A 26 14.85 -33.38 -0.73
C THR A 26 14.54 -32.12 -1.52
N GLU A 27 14.48 -32.24 -2.85
CA GLU A 27 13.89 -31.16 -3.67
C GLU A 27 12.47 -30.92 -3.15
N PRO A 28 12.08 -29.67 -2.81
CA PRO A 28 10.68 -29.39 -2.62
C PRO A 28 10.03 -29.54 -3.99
N GLU A 29 9.12 -30.51 -4.13
CA GLU A 29 8.23 -30.61 -5.28
C GLU A 29 7.66 -29.22 -5.55
N LYS A 30 7.95 -28.68 -6.74
CA LYS A 30 7.24 -27.51 -7.25
C LYS A 30 5.75 -27.83 -7.11
N PRO A 31 4.94 -27.05 -6.36
CA PRO A 31 3.51 -27.23 -6.43
C PRO A 31 3.16 -27.06 -7.91
N GLY A 32 2.65 -28.13 -8.52
CA GLY A 32 2.38 -28.19 -9.94
C GLY A 32 1.63 -26.93 -10.34
N GLY A 33 2.22 -26.15 -11.25
CA GLY A 33 1.58 -24.95 -11.75
C GLY A 33 0.23 -25.34 -12.31
N PHE A 34 -0.84 -24.94 -11.61
CA PHE A 34 -2.15 -24.88 -12.25
C PHE A 34 -1.96 -23.91 -13.43
N GLY A 35 -2.18 -24.40 -14.65
CA GLY A 35 -1.99 -23.60 -15.85
C GLY A 35 -2.74 -22.28 -15.71
N ALA A 36 -2.16 -21.19 -16.24
CA ALA A 36 -2.65 -19.82 -16.13
C ALA A 36 -4.07 -19.57 -16.69
N GLY A 37 -4.82 -20.62 -17.05
CA GLY A 37 -6.22 -20.60 -17.49
C GLY A 37 -7.12 -21.65 -16.84
N ALA A 38 -6.70 -22.32 -15.76
CA ALA A 38 -7.58 -23.23 -15.02
C ALA A 38 -8.62 -22.42 -14.20
N ASP A 39 -9.90 -22.63 -14.46
CA ASP A 39 -10.99 -22.05 -13.65
C ASP A 39 -11.04 -22.74 -12.28
N LEU A 40 -10.35 -22.14 -11.31
CA LEU A 40 -10.29 -22.62 -9.93
C LEU A 40 -11.51 -22.19 -9.09
N THR A 41 -12.49 -21.47 -9.67
CA THR A 41 -13.68 -21.02 -8.91
C THR A 41 -14.55 -22.18 -8.41
N THR A 42 -14.37 -23.38 -8.98
CA THR A 42 -15.13 -24.59 -8.62
C THR A 42 -14.32 -25.64 -7.86
N ALA A 43 -13.02 -25.40 -7.62
CA ALA A 43 -12.15 -26.35 -6.92
C ALA A 43 -12.46 -26.37 -5.40
N PRO A 44 -12.38 -27.51 -4.70
CA PRO A 44 -12.60 -27.57 -3.25
C PRO A 44 -11.57 -26.76 -2.46
N ARG A 45 -12.01 -25.84 -1.58
CA ARG A 45 -11.12 -24.94 -0.82
C ARG A 45 -11.07 -25.29 0.66
N VAL A 46 -10.41 -26.41 0.98
CA VAL A 46 -10.43 -27.10 2.29
C VAL A 46 -10.01 -26.22 3.49
N GLY A 47 -9.31 -25.09 3.26
CA GLY A 47 -8.98 -24.09 4.30
C GLY A 47 -9.87 -22.83 4.32
N VAL A 48 -10.44 -22.44 3.17
CA VAL A 48 -11.27 -21.23 3.02
C VAL A 48 -12.71 -21.51 3.38
N ASP A 49 -13.24 -22.65 2.95
CA ASP A 49 -14.65 -23.00 3.15
C ASP A 49 -14.95 -23.43 4.60
N ARG A 50 -13.96 -23.37 5.50
CA ARG A 50 -14.16 -23.63 6.93
C ARG A 50 -15.20 -22.65 7.49
N PRO A 51 -16.28 -23.13 8.14
CA PRO A 51 -17.27 -22.24 8.76
C PRO A 51 -16.61 -21.32 9.79
N LYS A 52 -17.01 -20.05 9.79
CA LYS A 52 -16.61 -19.12 10.86
C LYS A 52 -17.20 -19.60 12.19
N PRO A 53 -16.47 -19.47 13.31
CA PRO A 53 -17.01 -19.79 14.63
C PRO A 53 -18.27 -18.99 14.94
N THR A 54 -19.26 -19.65 15.54
CA THR A 54 -20.50 -19.02 16.02
C THR A 54 -20.50 -18.97 17.54
N PHE A 55 -20.97 -17.86 18.10
CA PHE A 55 -20.99 -17.62 19.54
C PHE A 55 -22.42 -17.54 20.06
N MET A 56 -22.67 -18.06 21.26
CA MET A 56 -23.98 -17.98 21.90
C MET A 56 -24.34 -16.52 22.21
N LEU A 57 -25.63 -16.18 22.22
CA LEU A 57 -26.09 -14.81 22.50
C LEU A 57 -25.52 -14.25 23.81
N ARG A 58 -25.42 -15.09 24.85
CA ARG A 58 -24.86 -14.73 26.17
C ARG A 58 -23.38 -14.34 26.15
N GLU A 59 -22.62 -14.75 25.13
CA GLU A 59 -21.19 -14.47 24.98
C GLU A 59 -20.93 -13.15 24.23
N ARG A 60 -21.98 -12.59 23.63
CA ARG A 60 -21.99 -11.37 22.83
C ARG A 60 -22.46 -10.19 23.68
N ASP A 61 -22.07 -8.99 23.27
CA ASP A 61 -22.44 -7.75 23.96
C ASP A 61 -23.96 -7.62 24.17
N LYS A 62 -24.38 -7.12 25.34
CA LYS A 62 -25.81 -7.02 25.70
C LYS A 62 -26.62 -6.15 24.74
N ARG A 63 -25.98 -5.23 24.01
CA ARG A 63 -26.65 -4.35 23.04
C ARG A 63 -27.34 -5.10 21.89
N VAL A 64 -26.92 -6.34 21.61
CA VAL A 64 -27.55 -7.17 20.55
C VAL A 64 -28.62 -8.13 21.06
N HIS A 65 -28.83 -8.27 22.38
CA HIS A 65 -29.70 -9.32 22.96
C HIS A 65 -31.19 -9.14 22.63
N GLY A 66 -31.64 -7.92 22.39
CA GLY A 66 -33.02 -7.60 22.00
C GLY A 66 -33.23 -7.39 20.51
N LEU A 67 -32.20 -7.54 19.68
CA LEU A 67 -32.29 -7.31 18.25
C LEU A 67 -32.81 -8.56 17.54
N ARG A 68 -33.63 -8.36 16.51
CA ARG A 68 -34.07 -9.45 15.64
C ARG A 68 -32.86 -10.01 14.86
N PRO A 69 -32.69 -11.34 14.75
CA PRO A 69 -31.66 -11.92 13.90
C PRO A 69 -31.90 -11.56 12.42
N PHE A 70 -30.87 -11.04 11.74
CA PHE A 70 -30.98 -10.75 10.31
C PHE A 70 -31.09 -12.03 9.46
N GLN A 71 -30.50 -13.13 9.95
CA GLN A 71 -30.50 -14.44 9.28
C GLN A 71 -31.91 -14.91 8.91
N GLU A 72 -32.92 -14.67 9.74
CA GLU A 72 -34.32 -15.06 9.46
C GLU A 72 -34.85 -14.44 8.16
N LEU A 73 -34.46 -13.18 7.87
CA LEU A 73 -34.86 -12.48 6.66
C LEU A 73 -34.17 -13.09 5.43
N VAL A 74 -32.90 -13.45 5.57
CA VAL A 74 -32.11 -14.12 4.53
C VAL A 74 -32.68 -15.50 4.23
N ASP A 75 -33.01 -16.28 5.25
CA ASP A 75 -33.52 -17.64 5.10
C ASP A 75 -34.88 -17.63 4.38
N ALA A 76 -35.77 -16.71 4.75
CA ALA A 76 -37.11 -16.57 4.14
C ALA A 76 -37.10 -16.07 2.69
N ALA A 77 -36.07 -15.32 2.27
CA ALA A 77 -36.00 -14.78 0.91
C ALA A 77 -35.72 -15.89 -0.14
N PRO A 78 -36.50 -15.99 -1.24
CA PRO A 78 -36.17 -16.94 -2.31
C PRO A 78 -34.80 -16.66 -2.94
N ALA A 79 -34.10 -17.70 -3.40
CA ALA A 79 -32.85 -17.52 -4.14
C ALA A 79 -33.08 -16.66 -5.40
N GLY A 80 -32.14 -15.76 -5.70
CA GLY A 80 -32.20 -14.81 -6.80
C GLY A 80 -33.14 -13.61 -6.56
N SER A 81 -33.87 -13.56 -5.44
CA SER A 81 -34.79 -12.46 -5.15
C SER A 81 -34.08 -11.21 -4.63
N THR A 82 -34.85 -10.13 -4.46
CA THR A 82 -34.39 -8.91 -3.79
C THR A 82 -35.02 -8.82 -2.39
N LEU A 83 -34.17 -8.79 -1.37
CA LEU A 83 -34.53 -8.56 0.03
C LEU A 83 -34.37 -7.07 0.35
N ARG A 84 -35.48 -6.43 0.75
CA ARG A 84 -35.54 -5.05 1.28
C ARG A 84 -35.99 -5.09 2.74
N PRO A 85 -35.07 -5.17 3.71
CA PRO A 85 -35.43 -5.21 5.13
C PRO A 85 -36.07 -3.87 5.58
N PRO A 86 -37.01 -3.91 6.54
CA PRO A 86 -37.46 -2.69 7.21
C PRO A 86 -36.29 -1.95 7.89
N PRO A 87 -36.27 -0.60 7.92
CA PRO A 87 -35.26 0.17 8.65
C PRO A 87 -35.08 -0.30 10.09
N GLY A 88 -33.83 -0.49 10.53
CA GLY A 88 -33.57 -0.92 11.90
C GLY A 88 -32.20 -1.57 12.14
N ASN A 89 -32.02 -2.01 13.38
CA ASN A 89 -30.84 -2.73 13.85
C ASN A 89 -31.16 -4.20 14.02
N TYR A 90 -30.25 -5.05 13.56
CA TYR A 90 -30.40 -6.49 13.56
C TYR A 90 -29.17 -7.16 14.19
N ALA A 91 -29.38 -8.31 14.82
CA ALA A 91 -28.30 -9.15 15.29
C ALA A 91 -27.73 -9.96 14.11
N GLY A 92 -26.40 -9.91 13.95
CA GLY A 92 -25.65 -10.95 13.24
C GLY A 92 -25.51 -12.22 14.12
N PRO A 93 -24.66 -13.19 13.76
CA PRO A 93 -23.97 -13.30 12.47
C PRO A 93 -24.97 -13.63 11.34
N VAL A 94 -24.55 -13.37 10.10
CA VAL A 94 -25.30 -13.71 8.89
C VAL A 94 -24.45 -14.59 7.99
N VAL A 95 -25.04 -15.62 7.41
CA VAL A 95 -24.41 -16.45 6.38
C VAL A 95 -25.31 -16.52 5.15
N LEU A 96 -24.79 -16.05 4.02
CA LEU A 96 -25.48 -16.01 2.74
C LEU A 96 -24.90 -17.04 1.77
N ARG A 97 -25.66 -18.12 1.56
CA ARG A 97 -25.27 -19.27 0.71
C ARG A 97 -26.02 -19.36 -0.62
N LYS A 98 -26.91 -18.42 -0.88
CA LYS A 98 -27.70 -18.37 -2.12
C LYS A 98 -27.54 -17.00 -2.77
N PRO A 99 -27.59 -16.92 -4.12
CA PRO A 99 -27.63 -15.64 -4.81
C PRO A 99 -28.80 -14.82 -4.28
N LEU A 100 -28.56 -13.56 -3.95
CA LEU A 100 -29.56 -12.65 -3.41
C LEU A 100 -29.14 -11.21 -3.66
N THR A 101 -30.10 -10.32 -3.85
CA THR A 101 -29.86 -8.86 -3.78
C THR A 101 -30.35 -8.36 -2.43
N ILE A 102 -29.49 -7.76 -1.61
CA ILE A 102 -29.85 -7.17 -0.32
C ILE A 102 -29.66 -5.65 -0.41
N GLU A 103 -30.76 -4.92 -0.24
CA GLU A 103 -30.83 -3.46 -0.35
C GLU A 103 -31.20 -2.85 1.00
N GLY A 104 -30.27 -2.11 1.62
CA GLY A 104 -30.47 -1.49 2.93
C GLY A 104 -30.78 0.00 2.92
N ASP A 105 -30.60 0.70 1.80
CA ASP A 105 -30.80 2.15 1.66
C ASP A 105 -30.09 3.01 2.74
N GLY A 106 -29.01 2.51 3.34
CA GLY A 106 -28.28 3.15 4.44
C GLY A 106 -29.00 3.13 5.79
N LYS A 107 -30.09 2.36 5.92
CA LYS A 107 -30.99 2.34 7.09
C LYS A 107 -30.93 1.06 7.90
N ILE A 108 -30.09 0.11 7.51
CA ILE A 108 -29.97 -1.21 8.12
C ILE A 108 -28.60 -1.36 8.78
N THR A 109 -28.59 -1.69 10.07
CA THR A 109 -27.37 -2.06 10.78
C THR A 109 -27.42 -3.53 11.18
N ILE A 110 -26.34 -4.26 10.94
CA ILE A 110 -26.14 -5.64 11.41
C ILE A 110 -24.95 -5.62 12.39
N ASP A 111 -25.20 -6.01 13.64
CA ASP A 111 -24.20 -6.00 14.72
C ASP A 111 -23.95 -7.42 15.25
N ALA A 112 -22.68 -7.86 15.29
CA ALA A 112 -22.30 -9.15 15.86
C ALA A 112 -22.03 -9.11 17.37
N GLY A 113 -22.09 -7.96 18.03
CA GLY A 113 -21.93 -7.84 19.48
C GLY A 113 -20.52 -8.15 19.96
N ASP A 114 -19.52 -7.66 19.23
CA ASP A 114 -18.08 -7.77 19.50
C ASP A 114 -17.55 -9.21 19.62
N ARG A 115 -18.12 -10.13 18.83
CA ARG A 115 -17.71 -11.54 18.73
C ARG A 115 -17.86 -12.07 17.32
N GLY A 116 -16.82 -12.75 16.84
CA GLY A 116 -16.85 -13.47 15.56
C GLY A 116 -17.00 -12.55 14.35
N THR A 117 -17.36 -13.17 13.22
CA THR A 117 -17.61 -12.48 11.95
C THR A 117 -19.07 -12.02 11.85
N VAL A 118 -19.31 -10.81 11.33
CA VAL A 118 -20.67 -10.24 11.24
C VAL A 118 -21.45 -10.82 10.08
N PHE A 119 -20.84 -10.89 8.90
CA PHE A 119 -21.49 -11.37 7.67
C PHE A 119 -20.52 -12.24 6.86
N SER A 120 -20.92 -13.47 6.57
CA SER A 120 -20.22 -14.39 5.65
C SER A 120 -21.00 -14.52 4.34
N LEU A 121 -20.39 -14.07 3.24
CA LEU A 121 -20.92 -14.12 1.90
C LEU A 121 -20.26 -15.29 1.15
N GLU A 122 -20.96 -16.42 1.12
CA GLU A 122 -20.46 -17.69 0.54
C GLU A 122 -20.98 -17.93 -0.88
N ALA A 123 -21.95 -17.15 -1.35
CA ALA A 123 -22.57 -17.29 -2.67
C ALA A 123 -21.96 -16.37 -3.72
N ASP A 124 -22.07 -16.79 -4.98
CA ASP A 124 -21.72 -15.99 -6.15
C ASP A 124 -22.87 -15.09 -6.61
N GLY A 125 -22.54 -14.00 -7.33
CA GLY A 125 -23.53 -13.15 -7.99
C GLY A 125 -24.47 -12.40 -7.03
N VAL A 126 -24.04 -12.21 -5.79
CA VAL A 126 -24.76 -11.43 -4.76
C VAL A 126 -24.57 -9.94 -5.01
N VAL A 127 -25.63 -9.18 -4.75
CA VAL A 127 -25.56 -7.73 -4.61
C VAL A 127 -25.81 -7.38 -3.14
N LEU A 128 -24.84 -6.75 -2.49
CA LEU A 128 -24.93 -6.29 -1.11
C LEU A 128 -24.78 -4.76 -1.09
N ARG A 129 -25.86 -4.04 -0.81
CA ARG A 129 -25.86 -2.57 -0.93
C ARG A 129 -26.44 -1.85 0.29
N GLY A 130 -25.77 -0.78 0.71
CA GLY A 130 -26.34 0.20 1.65
C GLY A 130 -26.61 -0.35 3.05
N LEU A 131 -25.78 -1.28 3.54
CA LEU A 131 -25.83 -1.79 4.90
C LEU A 131 -24.73 -1.17 5.75
N ARG A 132 -24.97 -1.07 7.06
CA ARG A 132 -23.93 -0.90 8.07
C ARG A 132 -23.62 -2.25 8.71
N LEU A 133 -22.36 -2.68 8.66
CA LEU A 133 -21.87 -3.88 9.36
C LEU A 133 -20.96 -3.42 10.50
N THR A 134 -21.16 -3.95 11.71
CA THR A 134 -20.39 -3.52 12.88
C THR A 134 -20.23 -4.61 13.94
N GLY A 135 -19.28 -4.41 14.84
CA GLY A 135 -19.13 -5.21 16.05
C GLY A 135 -18.62 -6.62 15.82
N SER A 136 -17.63 -6.80 14.94
CA SER A 136 -16.89 -8.08 14.86
C SER A 136 -16.12 -8.33 16.16
N GLY A 137 -15.66 -9.56 16.36
CA GLY A 137 -14.72 -9.90 17.42
C GLY A 137 -13.31 -9.34 17.19
N ASP A 138 -12.38 -9.76 18.06
CA ASP A 138 -10.99 -9.28 18.13
C ASP A 138 -9.95 -10.38 17.79
N SER A 139 -10.38 -11.52 17.25
CA SER A 139 -9.47 -12.64 16.95
C SER A 139 -8.80 -12.49 15.59
N HIS A 140 -7.47 -12.41 15.59
CA HIS A 140 -6.64 -12.50 14.38
C HIS A 140 -6.59 -13.92 13.81
N ASP A 141 -6.67 -14.96 14.65
CA ASP A 141 -6.55 -16.35 14.21
C ASP A 141 -7.76 -16.83 13.40
N THR A 142 -8.94 -16.29 13.71
CA THR A 142 -10.19 -16.61 13.02
C THR A 142 -10.57 -15.59 11.97
N ASP A 143 -9.74 -14.55 11.79
CA ASP A 143 -9.99 -13.36 10.98
C ASP A 143 -11.39 -12.79 11.25
N ASP A 144 -11.67 -12.35 12.47
CA ASP A 144 -12.98 -11.80 12.83
C ASP A 144 -13.26 -10.52 12.02
N SER A 145 -14.12 -10.64 11.00
CA SER A 145 -14.38 -9.58 10.03
C SER A 145 -15.81 -9.06 10.07
N CYS A 146 -16.02 -7.85 9.55
CA CYS A 146 -17.36 -7.36 9.26
C CYS A 146 -17.96 -8.11 8.07
N LEU A 147 -17.18 -8.31 7.00
CA LEU A 147 -17.61 -9.02 5.81
C LEU A 147 -16.54 -10.02 5.36
N ASP A 148 -16.83 -11.31 5.44
CA ASP A 148 -16.02 -12.41 4.91
C ASP A 148 -16.61 -12.84 3.56
N VAL A 149 -15.88 -12.62 2.47
CA VAL A 149 -16.33 -12.86 1.09
C VAL A 149 -15.60 -14.08 0.53
N ARG A 150 -16.36 -15.10 0.14
CA ARG A 150 -15.83 -16.34 -0.46
C ARG A 150 -16.40 -16.63 -1.84
N GLY A 151 -17.46 -15.92 -2.24
CA GLY A 151 -18.05 -16.04 -3.56
C GLY A 151 -17.38 -15.16 -4.61
N HIS A 152 -17.73 -15.41 -5.86
CA HIS A 152 -17.25 -14.71 -7.04
C HIS A 152 -18.32 -13.80 -7.64
N ARG A 153 -17.91 -12.83 -8.46
CA ARG A 153 -18.82 -11.99 -9.27
C ARG A 153 -19.86 -11.25 -8.43
N ASN A 154 -19.50 -10.89 -7.20
CA ASN A 154 -20.36 -10.14 -6.29
C ASN A 154 -20.20 -8.64 -6.48
N THR A 155 -21.25 -7.90 -6.14
CA THR A 155 -21.27 -6.43 -6.12
C THR A 155 -21.51 -5.97 -4.69
N ILE A 156 -20.51 -5.36 -4.08
CA ILE A 156 -20.50 -4.92 -2.68
C ILE A 156 -20.39 -3.39 -2.67
N GLU A 157 -21.50 -2.71 -2.39
CA GLU A 157 -21.61 -1.29 -2.65
C GLU A 157 -22.15 -0.47 -1.48
N LYS A 158 -21.58 0.72 -1.26
CA LYS A 158 -22.10 1.71 -0.32
C LYS A 158 -22.29 1.13 1.10
N LEU A 159 -21.44 0.21 1.50
CA LEU A 159 -21.44 -0.31 2.87
C LEU A 159 -20.75 0.67 3.81
N VAL A 160 -21.22 0.71 5.06
CA VAL A 160 -20.53 1.35 6.17
C VAL A 160 -20.01 0.26 7.10
N ILE A 161 -18.69 0.21 7.27
CA ILE A 161 -18.00 -0.78 8.07
C ILE A 161 -17.20 -0.07 9.15
N ASP A 162 -17.52 -0.37 10.41
CA ASP A 162 -16.88 0.23 11.57
C ASP A 162 -16.90 -0.70 12.78
N ASN A 163 -16.00 -0.45 13.75
CA ASN A 163 -15.83 -1.30 14.93
C ASN A 163 -15.63 -2.79 14.56
N CYS A 164 -14.87 -3.03 13.50
CA CYS A 164 -14.50 -4.37 13.07
C CYS A 164 -12.97 -4.52 13.07
N LEU A 165 -12.48 -5.68 13.51
CA LEU A 165 -11.04 -5.96 13.47
C LEU A 165 -10.60 -5.94 12.01
N PHE A 166 -11.16 -6.83 11.20
CA PHE A 166 -11.03 -6.81 9.74
C PHE A 166 -12.29 -6.24 9.10
N GLY A 167 -12.15 -5.35 8.11
CA GLY A 167 -13.29 -4.74 7.43
C GLY A 167 -13.96 -5.72 6.45
N ILE A 168 -13.46 -5.73 5.21
CA ILE A 168 -13.85 -6.69 4.17
C ILE A 168 -12.67 -7.62 3.89
N ASP A 169 -12.90 -8.93 3.99
CA ASP A 169 -11.89 -9.97 3.79
C ASP A 169 -12.33 -10.91 2.65
N LEU A 170 -11.65 -10.80 1.50
CA LEU A 170 -11.84 -11.64 0.32
C LEU A 170 -10.91 -12.85 0.42
N LYS A 171 -11.49 -14.05 0.43
CA LYS A 171 -10.77 -15.31 0.53
C LYS A 171 -11.08 -16.19 -0.67
N GLN A 172 -10.12 -16.29 -1.58
CA GLN A 172 -10.28 -16.99 -2.85
C GLN A 172 -11.53 -16.51 -3.60
N ALA A 173 -11.74 -15.19 -3.61
CA ALA A 173 -12.92 -14.53 -4.12
C ALA A 173 -12.54 -13.58 -5.27
N SER A 174 -12.70 -14.08 -6.49
CA SER A 174 -12.31 -13.37 -7.72
C SER A 174 -13.48 -12.71 -8.44
N ASP A 175 -13.15 -11.74 -9.29
CA ASP A 175 -14.08 -11.07 -10.19
C ASP A 175 -15.20 -10.27 -9.46
N ASN A 176 -14.94 -9.81 -8.23
CA ASN A 176 -15.87 -9.01 -7.44
C ASN A 176 -15.67 -7.51 -7.66
N ALA A 177 -16.74 -6.73 -7.46
CA ALA A 177 -16.71 -5.27 -7.47
C ALA A 177 -17.04 -4.72 -6.08
N LEU A 178 -16.10 -4.00 -5.47
CA LEU A 178 -16.25 -3.30 -4.19
C LEU A 178 -16.26 -1.80 -4.46
N ARG A 179 -17.43 -1.15 -4.32
CA ARG A 179 -17.60 0.25 -4.73
C ARG A 179 -18.20 1.15 -3.67
N GLY A 180 -17.62 2.33 -3.47
CA GLY A 180 -18.26 3.36 -2.63
C GLY A 180 -18.40 2.96 -1.15
N ASN A 181 -17.62 2.00 -0.67
CA ASN A 181 -17.69 1.53 0.72
C ASN A 181 -16.87 2.45 1.63
N ARG A 182 -17.33 2.65 2.85
CA ARG A 182 -16.61 3.37 3.90
C ARG A 182 -16.21 2.41 5.00
N ILE A 183 -14.90 2.26 5.21
CA ILE A 183 -14.34 1.20 6.05
C ILE A 183 -13.42 1.82 7.11
N SER A 184 -13.63 1.42 8.36
CA SER A 184 -12.75 1.73 9.49
C SER A 184 -12.62 0.55 10.44
N SER A 185 -11.44 0.39 11.03
CA SER A 185 -11.17 -0.68 11.98
C SER A 185 -11.61 -0.30 13.41
N LYS A 186 -11.38 -1.19 14.37
CA LYS A 186 -11.54 -0.91 15.81
C LYS A 186 -10.55 0.19 16.26
N PRO A 187 -10.91 1.00 17.28
CA PRO A 187 -10.05 2.05 17.81
C PRO A 187 -8.90 1.45 18.65
N ARG A 188 -7.89 0.90 17.97
CA ARG A 188 -6.68 0.32 18.56
C ARG A 188 -5.44 1.09 18.11
N ASP A 189 -4.27 0.73 18.64
CA ASP A 189 -3.00 1.20 18.10
C ASP A 189 -2.73 0.58 16.73
N LEU A 190 -2.05 1.33 15.86
CA LEU A 190 -1.90 1.00 14.45
C LEU A 190 -1.36 -0.42 14.18
N GLY A 191 -0.41 -0.89 15.00
CA GLY A 191 0.22 -2.21 14.84
C GLY A 191 -0.70 -3.40 15.14
N VAL A 192 -1.77 -3.20 15.91
CA VAL A 192 -2.71 -4.23 16.35
C VAL A 192 -4.14 -4.01 15.82
N ARG A 193 -4.34 -3.00 14.98
CA ARG A 193 -5.56 -2.90 14.15
C ARG A 193 -5.57 -4.04 13.15
N GLY A 194 -6.77 -4.45 12.71
CA GLY A 194 -6.89 -5.34 11.56
C GLY A 194 -6.94 -4.55 10.25
N ASP A 195 -6.88 -5.29 9.15
CA ASP A 195 -6.88 -4.71 7.81
C ASP A 195 -8.28 -4.26 7.42
N GLY A 196 -8.38 -3.07 6.81
CA GLY A 196 -9.66 -2.54 6.35
C GLY A 196 -10.19 -3.34 5.16
N LEU A 197 -9.31 -3.66 4.21
CA LEU A 197 -9.62 -4.47 3.05
C LEU A 197 -8.49 -5.49 2.84
N ARG A 198 -8.84 -6.77 2.79
CA ARG A 198 -7.88 -7.86 2.61
C ARG A 198 -8.29 -8.72 1.42
N LEU A 199 -7.36 -8.95 0.51
CA LEU A 199 -7.48 -9.90 -0.59
C LEU A 199 -6.48 -11.02 -0.36
N TRP A 200 -6.96 -12.26 -0.35
CA TRP A 200 -6.17 -13.46 -0.22
C TRP A 200 -6.51 -14.41 -1.36
N TYR A 201 -5.55 -14.68 -2.26
CA TYR A 201 -5.76 -15.47 -3.49
C TYR A 201 -6.99 -15.01 -4.30
N SER A 202 -7.19 -13.70 -4.40
CA SER A 202 -8.41 -13.09 -4.93
C SER A 202 -8.05 -12.21 -6.12
N ASP A 203 -8.40 -12.66 -7.32
CA ASP A 203 -7.91 -12.06 -8.56
C ASP A 203 -8.99 -11.25 -9.29
N ARG A 204 -8.55 -10.33 -10.16
CA ARG A 204 -9.43 -9.59 -11.08
C ARG A 204 -10.58 -8.85 -10.39
N ASN A 205 -10.37 -8.42 -9.16
CA ASN A 205 -11.34 -7.62 -8.42
C ASN A 205 -11.20 -6.14 -8.78
N LEU A 206 -12.32 -5.44 -8.73
CA LEU A 206 -12.40 -3.99 -8.87
C LEU A 206 -12.68 -3.36 -7.50
N ILE A 207 -11.72 -2.58 -7.02
CA ILE A 207 -11.79 -1.82 -5.77
C ILE A 207 -11.85 -0.35 -6.16
N GLU A 208 -13.05 0.23 -6.18
CA GLU A 208 -13.22 1.62 -6.64
C GLU A 208 -14.03 2.53 -5.73
N ASP A 209 -13.66 3.80 -5.70
CA ASP A 209 -14.40 4.85 -4.99
C ASP A 209 -14.61 4.57 -3.48
N ASN A 210 -13.78 3.72 -2.86
CA ASN A 210 -13.87 3.37 -1.44
C ASN A 210 -13.09 4.35 -0.55
N GLU A 211 -13.55 4.55 0.69
CA GLU A 211 -12.83 5.28 1.73
C GLU A 211 -12.38 4.30 2.82
N VAL A 212 -11.07 4.04 2.94
CA VAL A 212 -10.49 3.19 3.99
C VAL A 212 -9.67 4.05 4.94
N VAL A 213 -10.15 4.16 6.18
CA VAL A 213 -9.62 5.11 7.16
C VAL A 213 -9.34 4.41 8.48
N ASP A 214 -8.35 4.92 9.22
CA ASP A 214 -8.09 4.47 10.59
C ASP A 214 -8.01 2.94 10.72
N SER A 215 -7.35 2.30 9.75
CA SER A 215 -7.23 0.84 9.65
C SER A 215 -5.74 0.46 9.58
N ARG A 216 -5.41 -0.83 9.62
CA ARG A 216 -4.00 -1.22 9.43
C ARG A 216 -3.60 -1.06 7.98
N ASP A 217 -4.08 -1.91 7.08
CA ASP A 217 -3.76 -1.87 5.65
C ASP A 217 -5.01 -2.03 4.76
N MET A 218 -4.92 -1.63 3.49
CA MET A 218 -5.49 -2.46 2.41
C MET A 218 -4.41 -3.40 1.92
N VAL A 219 -4.64 -4.71 1.95
CA VAL A 219 -3.61 -5.72 1.66
C VAL A 219 -4.07 -6.69 0.59
N ALA A 220 -3.16 -7.03 -0.33
CA ALA A 220 -3.35 -8.05 -1.35
C ALA A 220 -2.22 -9.08 -1.27
N TRP A 221 -2.60 -10.31 -0.95
CA TRP A 221 -1.71 -11.46 -0.84
C TRP A 221 -2.03 -12.46 -1.95
N TYR A 222 -1.04 -12.81 -2.78
CA TYR A 222 -1.20 -13.75 -3.89
C TYR A 222 -2.41 -13.41 -4.79
N SER A 223 -2.67 -12.11 -4.97
CA SER A 223 -3.90 -11.60 -5.56
C SER A 223 -3.52 -10.74 -6.77
N HIS A 224 -3.90 -11.19 -7.95
CA HIS A 224 -3.37 -10.70 -9.22
C HIS A 224 -4.42 -9.93 -10.03
N ASP A 225 -3.92 -9.05 -10.90
CA ASP A 225 -4.75 -8.37 -11.91
C ASP A 225 -5.94 -7.58 -11.30
N ASN A 226 -5.81 -7.11 -10.06
CA ASN A 226 -6.83 -6.27 -9.43
C ASN A 226 -6.62 -4.81 -9.79
N VAL A 227 -7.73 -4.06 -9.81
CA VAL A 227 -7.72 -2.62 -10.09
C VAL A 227 -8.20 -1.85 -8.87
N TYR A 228 -7.32 -0.99 -8.34
CA TYR A 228 -7.59 -0.06 -7.25
C TYR A 228 -7.69 1.34 -7.85
N ARG A 229 -8.90 1.88 -7.97
CA ARG A 229 -9.08 3.21 -8.57
C ARG A 229 -9.95 4.18 -7.79
N ARG A 230 -9.56 5.45 -7.76
CA ARG A 230 -10.31 6.53 -7.10
C ARG A 230 -10.64 6.27 -5.61
N ASN A 231 -9.84 5.46 -4.94
CA ASN A 231 -10.00 5.23 -3.50
C ASN A 231 -9.31 6.31 -2.68
N VAL A 232 -9.77 6.45 -1.44
CA VAL A 232 -9.14 7.29 -0.41
C VAL A 232 -8.61 6.38 0.69
N GLY A 233 -7.31 6.48 0.96
CA GLY A 233 -6.64 5.78 2.06
C GLY A 233 -5.98 6.79 3.01
N LYS A 234 -6.36 6.79 4.29
CA LYS A 234 -5.75 7.72 5.27
C LYS A 234 -5.61 7.18 6.68
N ARG A 235 -4.58 7.66 7.39
CA ARG A 235 -4.29 7.28 8.79
C ARG A 235 -4.17 5.77 8.98
N SER A 236 -3.58 5.13 7.99
CA SER A 236 -3.30 3.70 7.95
C SER A 236 -1.80 3.46 7.93
N ARG A 237 -1.38 2.21 8.14
CA ARG A 237 0.03 1.82 8.05
C ARG A 237 0.43 1.80 6.59
N TYR A 238 -0.24 0.99 5.78
CA TYR A 238 -0.13 1.04 4.33
C TYR A 238 -1.48 1.46 3.75
N SER A 239 -1.52 2.39 2.79
CA SER A 239 -2.74 2.52 1.98
C SER A 239 -2.93 1.24 1.18
N ILE A 240 -1.91 0.80 0.43
CA ILE A 240 -1.94 -0.51 -0.25
C ILE A 240 -0.64 -1.27 0.01
N HIS A 241 -0.78 -2.53 0.41
CA HIS A 241 0.31 -3.46 0.63
C HIS A 241 0.15 -4.68 -0.29
N PHE A 242 1.01 -4.78 -1.30
CA PHE A 242 1.09 -5.94 -2.18
C PHE A 242 2.16 -6.91 -1.68
N MET A 243 1.80 -8.18 -1.53
CA MET A 243 2.73 -9.25 -1.20
C MET A 243 2.48 -10.44 -2.14
N PHE A 244 3.45 -10.75 -3.00
CA PHE A 244 3.30 -11.74 -4.06
C PHE A 244 2.10 -11.48 -4.99
N ALA A 245 1.84 -10.21 -5.32
CA ALA A 245 0.60 -9.77 -5.95
C ALA A 245 0.89 -9.04 -7.27
N ASN A 246 1.13 -9.84 -8.31
CA ASN A 246 1.53 -9.39 -9.64
C ASN A 246 0.44 -8.62 -10.40
N ASN A 247 0.89 -7.74 -11.30
CA ASN A 247 0.07 -7.08 -12.33
C ASN A 247 -1.13 -6.25 -11.81
N ASN A 248 -1.09 -5.79 -10.57
CA ASN A 248 -2.13 -4.93 -10.03
C ASN A 248 -2.00 -3.48 -10.52
N VAL A 249 -3.13 -2.83 -10.76
CA VAL A 249 -3.21 -1.43 -11.19
C VAL A 249 -3.72 -0.57 -10.04
N VAL A 250 -3.01 0.51 -9.75
CA VAL A 250 -3.35 1.52 -8.74
C VAL A 250 -3.41 2.88 -9.43
N GLU A 251 -4.62 3.38 -9.66
CA GLU A 251 -4.84 4.61 -10.45
C GLU A 251 -5.78 5.63 -9.81
N ASP A 252 -5.46 6.93 -9.97
CA ASP A 252 -6.33 8.04 -9.56
C ASP A 252 -6.72 8.03 -8.06
N ASN A 253 -5.93 7.40 -7.19
CA ASN A 253 -6.21 7.31 -5.76
C ASN A 253 -5.62 8.51 -4.98
N LYS A 254 -6.16 8.74 -3.78
CA LYS A 254 -5.66 9.74 -2.83
C LYS A 254 -5.23 9.06 -1.53
N PHE A 255 -3.93 9.01 -1.28
CA PHE A 255 -3.33 8.42 -0.10
C PHE A 255 -2.62 9.48 0.73
N TYR A 256 -3.09 9.73 1.95
CA TYR A 256 -2.50 10.77 2.79
C TYR A 256 -2.49 10.43 4.28
N ASP A 257 -1.51 10.97 5.01
CA ASP A 257 -1.31 10.73 6.44
C ASP A 257 -1.16 9.24 6.79
N ASN A 258 -0.54 8.47 5.90
CA ASN A 258 -0.23 7.06 6.14
C ASN A 258 1.24 6.90 6.54
N ALA A 259 1.63 5.78 7.16
CA ALA A 259 3.06 5.49 7.28
C ALA A 259 3.66 5.22 5.88
N VAL A 260 2.94 4.49 5.04
CA VAL A 260 3.29 4.21 3.65
C VAL A 260 2.09 4.40 2.73
N GLY A 261 2.30 4.98 1.55
CA GLY A 261 1.30 5.02 0.48
C GLY A 261 1.09 3.63 -0.12
N VAL A 262 1.95 3.22 -1.05
CA VAL A 262 1.87 1.91 -1.73
C VAL A 262 3.17 1.15 -1.55
N TYR A 263 3.10 -0.15 -1.27
CA TYR A 263 4.28 -1.00 -1.17
C TYR A 263 4.15 -2.23 -2.08
N PHE A 264 5.09 -2.39 -3.00
CA PHE A 264 5.25 -3.58 -3.85
C PHE A 264 6.30 -4.51 -3.24
N MET A 265 5.87 -5.67 -2.75
CA MET A 265 6.74 -6.65 -2.10
C MET A 265 6.67 -8.00 -2.81
N TYR A 266 7.82 -8.53 -3.23
CA TYR A 266 7.94 -9.81 -3.93
C TYR A 266 7.02 -9.92 -5.14
N THR A 267 6.92 -8.84 -5.91
CA THR A 267 5.89 -8.65 -6.92
C THR A 267 6.52 -8.29 -8.26
N GLU A 268 5.98 -8.85 -9.33
CA GLU A 268 6.35 -8.50 -10.70
C GLU A 268 5.20 -7.80 -11.42
N GLY A 269 5.55 -6.78 -12.20
CA GLY A 269 4.59 -5.95 -12.91
C GLY A 269 3.88 -4.98 -11.99
N GLY A 270 2.79 -4.45 -12.50
CA GLY A 270 1.94 -3.49 -11.80
C GLY A 270 2.20 -2.05 -12.20
N VAL A 271 1.15 -1.25 -12.06
CA VAL A 271 1.12 0.14 -12.49
C VAL A 271 0.61 1.01 -11.34
N LEU A 272 1.39 2.01 -10.97
CA LEU A 272 1.00 3.08 -10.07
C LEU A 272 0.91 4.37 -10.88
N ARG A 273 -0.29 4.82 -11.22
CA ARG A 273 -0.47 6.00 -12.07
C ARG A 273 -1.44 7.06 -11.57
N ASN A 274 -1.11 8.33 -11.77
CA ASN A 274 -2.00 9.47 -11.48
C ASN A 274 -2.52 9.52 -10.03
N ASN A 275 -1.77 8.97 -9.07
CA ASN A 275 -2.15 8.99 -7.66
C ASN A 275 -1.57 10.24 -6.97
N LEU A 276 -2.31 10.75 -5.99
CA LEU A 276 -1.79 11.71 -5.01
C LEU A 276 -1.38 10.93 -3.76
N ILE A 277 -0.08 10.96 -3.44
CA ILE A 277 0.45 10.39 -2.20
C ILE A 277 1.12 11.52 -1.41
N SER A 278 0.61 11.79 -0.21
CA SER A 278 1.18 12.85 0.62
C SER A 278 1.31 12.51 2.10
N HIS A 279 2.19 13.22 2.80
CA HIS A 279 2.36 13.09 4.24
C HIS A 279 2.66 11.64 4.70
N ALA A 280 3.36 10.87 3.86
CA ALA A 280 3.91 9.58 4.25
C ALA A 280 5.14 9.80 5.15
N THR A 281 4.90 9.98 6.43
CA THR A 281 5.87 10.49 7.42
C THR A 281 6.22 9.44 8.49
N GLY A 282 7.18 9.76 9.35
CA GLY A 282 7.69 8.86 10.39
C GLY A 282 8.93 8.05 9.97
N ALA A 283 9.40 7.18 10.85
CA ALA A 283 10.67 6.45 10.65
C ALA A 283 10.67 5.52 9.43
N ALA A 284 9.51 4.93 9.11
CA ALA A 284 9.28 4.12 7.91
C ALA A 284 8.52 4.89 6.81
N GLY A 285 8.44 6.22 6.93
CA GLY A 285 7.64 7.10 6.08
C GLY A 285 8.03 7.02 4.61
N MET A 286 7.14 6.52 3.75
CA MET A 286 7.46 6.38 2.33
C MET A 286 6.22 6.43 1.42
N ALA A 287 6.27 7.19 0.33
CA ALA A 287 5.13 7.25 -0.59
C ALA A 287 4.96 5.94 -1.37
N VAL A 288 6.05 5.43 -1.93
CA VAL A 288 6.10 4.21 -2.73
C VAL A 288 7.30 3.36 -2.33
N GLY A 289 7.05 2.11 -1.96
CA GLY A 289 8.09 1.15 -1.59
C GLY A 289 8.23 -0.01 -2.57
N PHE A 290 9.46 -0.42 -2.83
CA PHE A 290 9.78 -1.65 -3.52
C PHE A 290 10.65 -2.54 -2.64
N LYS A 291 10.32 -3.83 -2.59
CA LYS A 291 11.18 -4.86 -2.02
C LYS A 291 11.11 -6.10 -2.87
N GLU A 292 12.24 -6.46 -3.46
CA GLU A 292 12.36 -7.58 -4.39
C GLU A 292 11.23 -7.56 -5.45
N ALA A 293 10.99 -6.38 -6.01
CA ALA A 293 9.93 -6.13 -6.99
C ALA A 293 10.53 -5.80 -8.35
N SER A 294 9.80 -6.07 -9.45
CA SER A 294 10.32 -5.94 -10.82
C SER A 294 9.23 -5.49 -11.80
N ASN A 295 9.61 -4.94 -12.94
CA ASN A 295 8.69 -4.60 -14.04
C ASN A 295 7.54 -3.63 -13.67
N ALA A 296 7.71 -2.82 -12.62
CA ALA A 296 6.71 -1.86 -12.19
C ALA A 296 6.79 -0.53 -12.95
N VAL A 297 5.63 0.09 -13.23
CA VAL A 297 5.53 1.42 -13.83
C VAL A 297 4.95 2.39 -12.80
N VAL A 298 5.70 3.45 -12.49
CA VAL A 298 5.29 4.57 -11.64
C VAL A 298 5.20 5.81 -12.51
N GLU A 299 3.98 6.28 -12.81
CA GLU A 299 3.80 7.40 -13.73
C GLU A 299 2.75 8.44 -13.36
N GLY A 300 2.99 9.71 -13.66
CA GLY A 300 1.97 10.75 -13.48
C GLY A 300 1.55 11.02 -12.02
N ASN A 301 2.27 10.48 -11.03
CA ASN A 301 1.89 10.60 -9.62
C ASN A 301 2.37 11.93 -9.02
N GLU A 302 1.59 12.46 -8.10
CA GLU A 302 1.99 13.55 -7.22
C GLU A 302 2.45 12.99 -5.86
N ILE A 303 3.74 13.10 -5.58
CA ILE A 303 4.37 12.58 -4.36
C ILE A 303 4.92 13.77 -3.56
N ILE A 304 4.21 14.14 -2.49
CA ILE A 304 4.38 15.44 -1.83
C ILE A 304 4.49 15.31 -0.30
N TYR A 305 5.43 16.00 0.33
CA TYR A 305 5.58 16.02 1.80
C TYR A 305 5.78 14.63 2.43
N CYS A 306 6.42 13.72 1.71
CA CYS A 306 6.76 12.39 2.23
C CYS A 306 8.20 12.39 2.79
N ALA A 307 8.47 11.57 3.81
CA ALA A 307 9.83 11.41 4.32
C ALA A 307 10.76 10.81 3.24
N VAL A 308 10.24 9.80 2.52
CA VAL A 308 10.82 9.27 1.28
C VAL A 308 9.72 9.24 0.21
N GLY A 309 10.00 9.70 -1.01
CA GLY A 309 9.08 9.58 -2.14
C GLY A 309 9.02 8.12 -2.61
N ILE A 310 10.01 7.70 -3.39
CA ILE A 310 10.23 6.28 -3.73
C ILE A 310 11.39 5.74 -2.90
N GLY A 311 11.21 4.59 -2.26
CA GLY A 311 12.31 3.79 -1.73
C GLY A 311 12.34 2.42 -2.37
N SER A 312 13.52 2.02 -2.81
CA SER A 312 13.74 0.76 -3.53
C SER A 312 14.78 -0.09 -2.84
N ASP A 313 14.39 -1.28 -2.43
CA ASP A 313 15.25 -2.29 -1.82
C ASP A 313 15.30 -3.55 -2.69
N LEU A 314 16.52 -3.97 -3.05
CA LEU A 314 16.81 -5.10 -3.94
C LEU A 314 15.88 -5.17 -5.17
N SER A 315 15.59 -4.01 -5.79
CA SER A 315 14.64 -3.90 -6.89
C SER A 315 15.20 -2.99 -8.00
N PRO A 316 15.08 -3.37 -9.30
CA PRO A 316 14.45 -4.57 -9.84
C PRO A 316 15.17 -5.87 -9.43
N PHE A 317 14.40 -6.93 -9.14
CA PHE A 317 14.93 -8.20 -8.64
C PHE A 317 15.15 -9.24 -9.74
N GLN A 318 14.26 -9.30 -10.72
CA GLN A 318 14.37 -10.22 -11.85
C GLN A 318 15.47 -9.74 -12.81
N PRO A 319 16.33 -10.63 -13.32
CA PRO A 319 17.31 -10.28 -14.34
C PRO A 319 16.66 -9.59 -15.55
N ASP A 320 17.35 -8.58 -16.09
CA ASP A 320 16.93 -7.79 -17.26
C ASP A 320 15.60 -7.03 -17.13
N SER A 321 14.96 -7.08 -15.95
CA SER A 321 13.75 -6.31 -15.64
C SER A 321 14.08 -4.86 -15.28
N LYS A 322 13.07 -4.00 -15.37
CA LYS A 322 13.21 -2.57 -15.08
C LYS A 322 12.12 -2.06 -14.15
N ILE A 323 12.39 -0.94 -13.49
CA ILE A 323 11.34 -0.12 -12.87
C ILE A 323 11.33 1.22 -13.60
N TRP A 324 10.17 1.59 -14.14
CA TRP A 324 10.01 2.84 -14.86
C TRP A 324 9.38 3.89 -13.96
N VAL A 325 10.07 5.02 -13.79
CA VAL A 325 9.59 6.17 -13.02
C VAL A 325 9.52 7.36 -13.96
N ARG A 326 8.32 7.75 -14.40
CA ARG A 326 8.18 8.79 -15.42
C ARG A 326 7.03 9.76 -15.22
N ASN A 327 7.20 11.01 -15.62
CA ASN A 327 6.14 12.03 -15.54
C ASN A 327 5.58 12.24 -14.12
N ASN A 328 6.32 11.89 -13.06
CA ASN A 328 5.89 12.11 -11.69
C ASN A 328 6.37 13.47 -11.19
N ARG A 329 5.66 14.01 -10.20
CA ARG A 329 6.07 15.19 -9.45
C ARG A 329 6.48 14.80 -8.03
N PHE A 330 7.76 14.96 -7.72
CA PHE A 330 8.31 14.82 -6.38
C PHE A 330 8.52 16.20 -5.78
N ALA A 331 7.64 16.59 -4.85
CA ALA A 331 7.68 17.92 -4.27
C ALA A 331 7.82 17.90 -2.73
N TYR A 332 8.74 18.68 -2.18
CA TYR A 332 8.85 18.90 -0.74
C TYR A 332 9.03 17.61 0.09
N ASN A 333 9.67 16.59 -0.49
CA ASN A 333 9.99 15.35 0.22
C ASN A 333 11.32 15.47 0.97
N GLY A 334 11.51 14.67 2.01
CA GLY A 334 12.82 14.53 2.65
C GLY A 334 13.86 13.93 1.70
N ILE A 335 13.48 12.87 1.00
CA ILE A 335 14.24 12.29 -0.11
C ILE A 335 13.24 11.97 -1.21
N ALA A 336 13.42 12.44 -2.45
CA ALA A 336 12.50 12.08 -3.53
C ALA A 336 12.65 10.62 -3.96
N ILE A 337 13.88 10.15 -4.21
CA ILE A 337 14.16 8.74 -4.52
C ILE A 337 15.32 8.23 -3.66
N LYS A 338 15.10 7.13 -2.93
CA LYS A 338 16.11 6.42 -2.15
C LYS A 338 16.30 5.01 -2.71
N LEU A 339 17.50 4.70 -3.19
CA LEU A 339 17.85 3.40 -3.74
C LEU A 339 18.87 2.73 -2.82
N THR A 340 18.57 1.52 -2.35
CA THR A 340 19.47 0.77 -1.46
C THR A 340 20.14 -0.42 -2.16
N SER A 341 19.78 -0.68 -3.41
CA SER A 341 20.31 -1.79 -4.19
C SER A 341 21.40 -1.35 -5.17
N GLU A 342 22.40 -2.21 -5.36
CA GLU A 342 23.44 -2.07 -6.39
C GLU A 342 23.03 -2.72 -7.74
N LEU A 343 21.81 -3.25 -7.86
CA LEU A 343 21.34 -3.95 -9.06
C LEU A 343 21.09 -3.02 -10.26
N GLY A 344 20.84 -1.73 -10.02
CA GLY A 344 20.52 -0.78 -11.07
C GLY A 344 19.14 -1.00 -11.69
N GLY A 345 18.96 -0.70 -12.98
CA GLY A 345 17.74 -1.05 -13.72
C GLY A 345 16.54 -0.14 -13.50
N ASN A 346 16.69 0.97 -12.77
CA ASN A 346 15.67 2.01 -12.68
C ASN A 346 15.80 2.98 -13.86
N VAL A 347 14.70 3.26 -14.54
CA VAL A 347 14.62 4.21 -15.65
C VAL A 347 13.77 5.40 -15.21
N VAL A 348 14.44 6.53 -14.95
CA VAL A 348 13.85 7.72 -14.35
C VAL A 348 13.84 8.85 -15.38
N THR A 349 12.66 9.14 -15.95
CA THR A 349 12.55 10.07 -17.08
C THR A 349 11.40 11.06 -16.96
N ASP A 350 11.60 12.31 -17.39
CA ASP A 350 10.53 13.31 -17.46
C ASP A 350 9.82 13.59 -16.11
N ASN A 351 10.50 13.40 -14.99
CA ASN A 351 9.96 13.73 -13.67
C ASN A 351 10.30 15.17 -13.28
N VAL A 352 9.49 15.73 -12.38
CA VAL A 352 9.71 17.06 -11.77
C VAL A 352 10.17 16.85 -10.34
N PHE A 353 11.41 17.24 -10.04
CA PHE A 353 11.95 17.27 -8.70
C PHE A 353 11.99 18.73 -8.20
N GLU A 354 11.25 19.03 -7.14
CA GLU A 354 11.24 20.40 -6.58
C GLU A 354 11.12 20.44 -5.06
N GLY A 355 11.86 21.35 -4.42
CA GLY A 355 11.83 21.62 -2.99
C GLY A 355 12.14 20.42 -2.10
N ASN A 356 12.71 19.35 -2.65
CA ASN A 356 13.08 18.17 -1.88
C ASN A 356 14.35 18.46 -1.10
N LEU A 357 14.48 17.95 0.13
CA LEU A 357 15.73 18.10 0.87
C LEU A 357 16.87 17.35 0.17
N ASN A 358 16.59 16.19 -0.42
CA ASN A 358 17.50 15.49 -1.33
C ASN A 358 16.70 14.96 -2.52
N HIS A 359 17.21 15.18 -3.73
CA HIS A 359 16.59 14.60 -4.93
C HIS A 359 16.76 13.08 -4.96
N VAL A 360 18.00 12.61 -4.88
CA VAL A 360 18.31 11.18 -4.94
C VAL A 360 19.34 10.83 -3.89
N VAL A 361 19.12 9.70 -3.22
CA VAL A 361 20.11 9.05 -2.35
C VAL A 361 20.27 7.63 -2.83
N GLN A 362 21.49 7.25 -3.18
CA GLN A 362 21.84 5.90 -3.61
C GLN A 362 22.88 5.35 -2.65
N VAL A 363 22.58 4.20 -2.04
CA VAL A 363 23.52 3.47 -1.18
C VAL A 363 24.43 2.60 -2.05
N GLY A 364 25.67 2.41 -1.61
CA GLY A 364 26.71 1.72 -2.37
C GLY A 364 27.70 2.69 -3.00
N ARG A 365 28.79 2.16 -3.58
CA ARG A 365 29.83 2.94 -4.26
C ARG A 365 29.77 2.77 -5.76
N ASN A 366 30.28 3.75 -6.52
CA ASN A 366 30.35 3.72 -8.00
C ASN A 366 28.98 3.48 -8.67
N THR A 367 27.94 4.16 -8.20
CA THR A 367 26.55 3.86 -8.59
C THR A 367 26.03 4.70 -9.76
N GLY A 368 26.83 5.64 -10.26
CA GLY A 368 26.44 6.63 -11.26
C GLY A 368 25.93 6.10 -12.60
N GLU A 369 26.26 4.85 -12.96
CA GLU A 369 25.85 4.21 -14.22
C GLU A 369 24.81 3.09 -14.03
N LEU A 370 24.38 2.82 -12.80
CA LEU A 370 23.44 1.73 -12.51
C LEU A 370 22.02 2.02 -13.01
N ASN A 371 21.65 3.29 -13.09
CA ASN A 371 20.28 3.74 -13.39
C ASN A 371 20.29 4.73 -14.55
N GLU A 372 19.20 4.75 -15.32
CA GLU A 372 19.02 5.67 -16.45
C GLU A 372 18.28 6.93 -15.99
N TRP A 373 18.86 8.10 -16.24
CA TRP A 373 18.27 9.40 -15.93
C TRP A 373 18.22 10.23 -17.20
N ARG A 374 17.02 10.71 -17.58
CA ARG A 374 16.88 11.55 -18.79
C ARG A 374 15.68 12.48 -18.72
N GLY A 375 15.85 13.75 -19.08
CA GLY A 375 14.72 14.65 -19.32
C GLY A 375 14.00 15.06 -18.04
N ASN A 376 14.62 14.87 -16.87
CA ASN A 376 14.03 15.30 -15.61
C ASN A 376 14.26 16.80 -15.40
N TYR A 377 13.30 17.45 -14.75
CA TYR A 377 13.47 18.81 -14.24
C TYR A 377 13.98 18.75 -12.80
N TRP A 378 15.04 19.52 -12.52
CA TRP A 378 15.66 19.66 -11.20
C TRP A 378 15.65 21.13 -10.82
N ASP A 379 15.05 21.49 -9.69
CA ASP A 379 14.95 22.89 -9.28
C ASP A 379 16.29 23.49 -8.79
N ASP A 380 17.29 22.65 -8.57
CA ASP A 380 18.67 23.03 -8.28
C ASP A 380 19.61 23.01 -9.51
N TYR A 381 19.08 22.80 -10.72
CA TYR A 381 19.88 22.85 -11.95
C TYR A 381 20.41 24.27 -12.21
N GLN A 382 21.73 24.41 -12.32
CA GLN A 382 22.42 25.69 -12.51
C GLN A 382 23.03 25.87 -13.91
N GLY A 383 22.65 25.02 -14.88
CA GLY A 383 23.12 25.13 -16.26
C GLY A 383 22.41 26.22 -17.06
N PHE A 384 22.64 26.21 -18.37
CA PHE A 384 22.07 27.17 -19.31
C PHE A 384 21.33 26.44 -20.44
N ASP A 385 20.40 27.13 -21.08
CA ASP A 385 19.74 26.73 -22.32
C ASP A 385 19.96 27.87 -23.32
N ARG A 386 21.08 27.82 -24.06
CA ARG A 386 21.52 28.92 -24.94
C ARG A 386 20.82 28.89 -26.29
N ASP A 387 20.40 27.72 -26.76
CA ASP A 387 19.70 27.58 -28.03
C ASP A 387 18.17 27.67 -27.91
N GLY A 388 17.65 27.63 -26.67
CA GLY A 388 16.24 27.86 -26.35
C GLY A 388 15.36 26.66 -26.65
N ASP A 389 15.91 25.44 -26.68
CA ASP A 389 15.18 24.21 -26.99
C ASP A 389 14.44 23.61 -25.76
N GLY A 390 14.64 24.19 -24.57
CA GLY A 390 14.05 23.76 -23.30
C GLY A 390 14.82 22.63 -22.60
N VAL A 391 15.95 22.21 -23.15
CA VAL A 391 16.90 21.24 -22.58
C VAL A 391 18.15 21.98 -22.11
N GLY A 392 18.73 21.54 -21.00
CA GLY A 392 19.98 22.12 -20.52
C GLY A 392 21.18 21.74 -21.39
N ASP A 393 22.00 22.73 -21.74
CA ASP A 393 23.25 22.59 -22.51
C ASP A 393 24.30 21.73 -21.78
N THR A 394 24.22 21.68 -20.44
CA THR A 394 25.14 20.90 -19.59
C THR A 394 24.40 19.78 -18.86
N PRO A 395 25.01 18.60 -18.69
CA PRO A 395 24.41 17.55 -17.88
C PRO A 395 24.12 18.01 -16.44
N TYR A 396 23.08 17.45 -15.83
CA TYR A 396 22.89 17.50 -14.39
C TYR A 396 23.63 16.33 -13.76
N GLU A 397 24.55 16.60 -12.85
CA GLU A 397 25.36 15.60 -12.16
C GLU A 397 25.19 15.75 -10.65
N LEU A 398 24.75 14.68 -9.99
CA LEU A 398 24.64 14.62 -8.54
C LEU A 398 25.82 13.83 -7.98
N TYR A 399 26.50 14.41 -7.00
CA TYR A 399 27.64 13.81 -6.33
C TYR A 399 27.33 13.50 -4.87
N ALA A 400 27.80 12.35 -4.40
CA ALA A 400 27.83 11.99 -2.98
C ALA A 400 29.24 12.24 -2.44
N PHE A 401 29.33 13.04 -1.38
CA PHE A 401 30.57 13.30 -0.65
C PHE A 401 30.73 12.26 0.47
N ALA A 402 31.98 11.84 0.77
CA ALA A 402 32.20 10.73 1.70
C ALA A 402 31.79 11.03 3.16
N ASP A 403 31.67 12.31 3.50
CA ASP A 403 31.40 12.76 4.87
C ASP A 403 29.90 13.04 5.12
N GLN A 404 28.97 12.45 4.34
CA GLN A 404 27.53 12.67 4.52
C GLN A 404 27.02 12.11 5.87
N ILE A 405 27.22 12.91 6.91
CA ILE A 405 26.81 12.68 8.30
C ILE A 405 25.32 12.34 8.36
N TRP A 406 24.47 12.87 7.49
CA TRP A 406 23.02 12.60 7.49
C TRP A 406 22.59 11.30 6.81
N ILE A 407 23.46 10.67 6.00
CA ILE A 407 23.24 9.30 5.51
C ILE A 407 23.52 8.33 6.66
N GLU A 408 24.66 8.50 7.33
CA GLU A 408 25.13 7.62 8.40
C GLU A 408 24.42 7.86 9.74
N LEU A 409 24.05 9.12 10.02
CA LEU A 409 23.32 9.57 11.21
C LEU A 409 22.00 10.22 10.79
N PRO A 410 20.92 9.43 10.56
CA PRO A 410 19.61 9.97 10.20
C PRO A 410 19.08 11.12 11.09
N PRO A 411 19.34 11.15 12.42
CA PRO A 411 18.94 12.29 13.26
C PRO A 411 19.58 13.63 12.86
N ALA A 412 20.77 13.62 12.25
CA ALA A 412 21.45 14.84 11.81
C ALA A 412 20.69 15.59 10.70
N ARG A 413 19.77 14.91 9.99
CA ARG A 413 18.90 15.53 8.96
C ARG A 413 18.08 16.69 9.50
N PHE A 414 17.75 16.68 10.79
CA PHE A 414 17.04 17.79 11.44
C PHE A 414 17.79 19.13 11.31
N PHE A 415 19.12 19.09 11.25
CA PHE A 415 19.96 20.29 11.20
C PHE A 415 20.34 20.69 9.76
N LYS A 416 19.83 20.03 8.72
CA LYS A 416 20.31 20.23 7.34
C LYS A 416 20.23 21.69 6.89
N THR A 417 19.20 22.42 7.30
CA THR A 417 19.01 23.85 6.96
C THR A 417 19.61 24.80 8.00
N ALA A 418 20.36 24.30 8.99
CA ALA A 418 21.06 25.14 9.94
C ALA A 418 22.25 25.83 9.24
N PRO A 419 22.55 27.10 9.53
CA PRO A 419 23.65 27.83 8.88
C PRO A 419 25.01 27.12 8.94
N VAL A 420 25.26 26.35 10.01
CA VAL A 420 26.50 25.57 10.17
C VAL A 420 26.60 24.40 9.18
N MET A 421 25.47 23.77 8.84
CA MET A 421 25.44 22.67 7.89
C MET A 421 25.57 23.16 6.45
N GLU A 422 24.96 24.28 6.11
CA GLU A 422 25.15 24.96 4.82
C GLU A 422 26.62 25.35 4.58
N LEU A 423 27.31 25.83 5.62
CA LEU A 423 28.74 26.12 5.55
C LEU A 423 29.57 24.86 5.33
N LEU A 424 29.23 23.75 5.98
CA LEU A 424 29.90 22.46 5.76
C LEU A 424 29.68 21.95 4.33
N ASP A 425 28.45 22.00 3.79
CA ASP A 425 28.17 21.60 2.40
C ASP A 425 28.97 22.44 1.40
N PHE A 426 29.07 23.76 1.62
CA PHE A 426 29.90 24.64 0.79
C PHE A 426 31.39 24.25 0.85
N LEU A 427 31.92 23.99 2.04
CA LEU A 427 33.32 23.57 2.22
C LEU A 427 33.60 22.21 1.58
N GLU A 428 32.66 21.27 1.67
CA GLU A 428 32.75 19.95 1.02
C GLU A 428 32.78 20.08 -0.51
N ARG A 429 32.00 20.99 -1.10
CA ARG A 429 32.05 21.25 -2.54
C ARG A 429 33.34 21.95 -2.98
N LEU A 430 33.88 22.83 -2.14
CA LEU A 430 35.08 23.63 -2.46
C LEU A 430 36.39 22.86 -2.27
N ALA A 431 36.48 22.07 -1.20
CA ALA A 431 37.69 21.36 -0.80
C ALA A 431 37.33 20.01 -0.15
N PRO A 432 36.82 19.04 -0.93
CA PRO A 432 36.42 17.75 -0.40
C PRO A 432 37.62 16.97 0.16
N PHE A 433 37.47 16.40 1.36
CA PHE A 433 38.51 15.58 2.00
C PHE A 433 38.77 14.24 1.28
N SER A 434 37.86 13.85 0.38
CA SER A 434 37.94 12.67 -0.50
C SER A 434 37.27 12.97 -1.83
N SER A 435 37.69 12.33 -2.92
CA SER A 435 37.01 12.47 -4.21
C SER A 435 35.52 12.12 -4.09
N PRO A 436 34.61 13.03 -4.49
CA PRO A 436 33.18 12.74 -4.47
C PRO A 436 32.84 11.65 -5.49
N GLU A 437 31.85 10.81 -5.16
CA GLU A 437 31.38 9.75 -6.05
C GLU A 437 30.15 10.21 -6.83
N LEU A 438 30.15 10.00 -8.15
CA LEU A 438 29.02 10.32 -9.01
C LEU A 438 27.85 9.38 -8.67
N THR A 439 26.72 9.95 -8.25
CA THR A 439 25.49 9.22 -7.90
C THR A 439 24.56 9.06 -9.09
N LEU A 440 24.41 10.11 -9.89
CA LEU A 440 23.65 10.07 -11.14
C LEU A 440 24.10 11.16 -12.10
N LYS A 441 23.79 10.93 -13.38
CA LYS A 441 23.96 11.91 -14.46
C LYS A 441 22.73 11.90 -15.37
N ASP A 442 22.04 13.04 -15.44
CA ASP A 442 21.04 13.30 -16.47
C ASP A 442 21.70 14.10 -17.59
N ALA A 443 21.89 13.47 -18.75
CA ALA A 443 22.59 14.09 -19.87
C ALA A 443 21.76 15.17 -20.58
N LYS A 444 20.44 15.18 -20.39
CA LYS A 444 19.51 16.10 -21.04
C LYS A 444 18.47 16.58 -20.03
N PRO A 445 18.86 17.30 -18.97
CA PRO A 445 17.92 17.80 -17.99
C PRO A 445 16.98 18.82 -18.66
N ARG A 446 15.73 18.92 -18.20
CA ARG A 446 14.82 19.97 -18.65
C ARG A 446 15.22 21.30 -18.00
N PHE A 447 15.39 22.34 -18.81
CA PHE A 447 15.73 23.67 -18.33
C PHE A 447 14.51 24.36 -17.68
N LEU A 448 13.36 24.29 -18.35
CA LEU A 448 12.12 24.86 -17.83
C LEU A 448 11.27 23.83 -17.12
N LYS A 449 10.70 24.24 -15.99
CA LYS A 449 9.70 23.46 -15.29
C LYS A 449 8.51 23.22 -16.22
N PRO A 450 8.15 21.97 -16.53
CA PRO A 450 6.98 21.71 -17.35
C PRO A 450 5.72 22.21 -16.61
N GLU A 451 4.81 22.84 -17.35
CA GLU A 451 3.52 23.23 -16.81
C GLU A 451 2.81 21.97 -16.30
N THR A 452 2.35 22.00 -15.06
CA THR A 452 1.52 20.93 -14.52
C THR A 452 0.27 20.88 -15.38
N GLN A 453 0.05 19.80 -16.14
CA GLN A 453 -1.22 19.63 -16.84
C GLN A 453 -2.31 19.61 -15.76
N LYS A 454 -2.99 20.74 -15.57
CA LYS A 454 -4.23 20.82 -14.80
C LYS A 454 -5.28 20.01 -15.55
N GLY A 455 -5.25 18.70 -15.36
CA GLY A 455 -6.22 17.76 -15.90
C GLY A 455 -7.56 17.92 -15.21
N ARG A 456 -8.48 18.62 -15.89
CA ARG A 456 -9.93 18.39 -15.90
C ARG A 456 -10.60 18.04 -14.57
N VAL A 457 -10.78 19.06 -13.72
CA VAL A 457 -12.05 19.21 -13.00
C VAL A 457 -12.93 20.11 -13.87
N GLN A 458 -13.58 19.53 -14.87
CA GLN A 458 -14.63 20.19 -15.63
C GLN A 458 -15.79 19.21 -15.78
N GLY A 459 -16.95 19.60 -15.25
CA GLY A 459 -18.24 18.93 -15.43
C GLY A 459 -18.80 18.39 -14.14
#